data_AF-A0A1Z5KP01-F1
#
_entry.id   AF-A0A1Z5KP01-F1
#
_cell.length_a   1.000
_cell.length_b   1.000
_cell.length_c   1.000
_cell.angle_alpha   90.00
_cell.angle_beta   90.00
_cell.angle_gamma   90.00
#
_symmetry.space_group_name_H-M   'P 1'
#
loop_
_entity.id
_entity.type
_entity.pdbx_description
1 polymer ?
#
loop_
_entity_poly.entity_id
_entity_poly.type
_entity_poly.pdbx_seq_one_letter_code
_entity_poly.pdbx_strand_id
1 'polypeptide(L)'
;MEDNYDQEDNDWRTVAPSKRNRVARLQPLPLWFQSLEAPNKETQFEPYILMLMGLPGAGKSTIAEKLHELEPWKYVRVNQDTLKNREACLKVAKKALSENKCPIIDRCHVQFINRKPFYELAESFHVPVDLLIIDAPYSACLERCRRRQNHPTLSPDDAGWVITKFQKDWEMPVGNEKIRQIWTISGIDDPRFPDLFRRLL
;
A
#
# COMPACT_ATOMS: atom_id res chain seq x y z
N MET A 1 4.18 -20.16 -48.37
CA MET A 1 2.94 -19.56 -47.86
C MET A 1 3.31 -18.99 -46.51
N GLU A 2 3.84 -17.77 -46.55
CA GLU A 2 3.83 -16.86 -45.39
C GLU A 2 2.37 -16.56 -45.06
N ASP A 3 2.03 -16.37 -43.79
CA ASP A 3 1.11 -15.31 -43.37
C ASP A 3 1.16 -15.11 -41.84
N ASN A 4 1.70 -13.94 -41.51
CA ASN A 4 1.51 -13.04 -40.36
C ASN A 4 0.81 -13.55 -39.08
N TYR A 5 1.57 -13.50 -37.98
CA TYR A 5 1.03 -13.25 -36.65
C TYR A 5 0.83 -11.75 -36.48
N ASP A 6 -0.42 -11.30 -36.59
CA ASP A 6 -0.82 -9.92 -36.31
C ASP A 6 -0.61 -9.57 -34.82
N GLN A 7 0.03 -8.41 -34.63
CA GLN A 7 0.17 -7.71 -33.37
C GLN A 7 -1.16 -7.04 -33.02
N GLU A 8 -1.81 -7.45 -31.92
CA GLU A 8 -2.87 -6.65 -31.31
C GLU A 8 -2.30 -5.73 -30.23
N ASP A 9 -2.05 -4.48 -30.65
CA ASP A 9 -1.84 -3.31 -29.80
C ASP A 9 -3.11 -3.02 -28.97
N ASN A 10 -3.07 -3.31 -27.67
CA ASN A 10 -4.11 -2.86 -26.73
C ASN A 10 -3.72 -1.51 -26.11
N ASP A 11 -4.08 -0.43 -26.82
CA ASP A 11 -4.02 0.95 -26.33
C ASP A 11 -5.03 1.16 -25.19
N TRP A 12 -4.52 1.18 -23.95
CA TRP A 12 -5.30 1.33 -22.72
C TRP A 12 -5.98 2.71 -22.54
N ARG A 13 -5.88 3.62 -23.53
CA ARG A 13 -6.32 5.01 -23.42
C ARG A 13 -7.80 5.27 -23.73
N THR A 14 -8.60 4.26 -24.12
CA THR A 14 -9.97 4.50 -24.63
C THR A 14 -11.06 3.67 -23.97
N VAL A 15 -11.26 3.83 -22.66
CA VAL A 15 -12.49 3.34 -21.99
C VAL A 15 -13.32 4.51 -21.48
N ALA A 16 -14.44 4.77 -22.14
CA ALA A 16 -15.39 5.84 -21.79
C ALA A 16 -16.11 5.54 -20.45
N PRO A 17 -16.39 6.55 -19.60
CA PRO A 17 -17.00 6.34 -18.30
C PRO A 17 -18.50 6.03 -18.42
N SER A 18 -18.93 4.87 -17.90
CA SER A 18 -20.34 4.47 -17.84
C SER A 18 -21.12 5.22 -16.75
N LYS A 19 -22.44 5.31 -16.97
CA LYS A 19 -23.38 6.27 -16.37
C LYS A 19 -23.51 6.14 -14.84
N ARG A 20 -23.48 7.32 -14.19
CA ARG A 20 -23.59 7.58 -12.73
C ARG A 20 -24.86 7.00 -12.11
N ASN A 21 -24.72 6.00 -11.24
CA ASN A 21 -25.66 5.74 -10.16
C ASN A 21 -25.29 6.59 -8.94
N ARG A 22 -26.28 7.16 -8.24
CA ARG A 22 -26.08 8.06 -7.09
C ARG A 22 -25.43 7.31 -5.93
N VAL A 23 -24.11 7.37 -5.85
CA VAL A 23 -23.28 6.87 -4.75
C VAL A 23 -23.43 7.81 -3.55
N ALA A 24 -23.80 7.28 -2.37
CA ALA A 24 -23.65 8.01 -1.11
C ALA A 24 -22.19 8.48 -1.01
N ARG A 25 -22.00 9.81 -0.96
CA ARG A 25 -20.68 10.45 -1.12
C ARG A 25 -19.67 9.81 -0.18
N LEU A 26 -18.57 9.31 -0.73
CA LEU A 26 -17.31 9.19 0.01
C LEU A 26 -17.13 10.52 0.74
N GLN A 27 -16.95 10.50 2.07
CA GLN A 27 -16.37 11.68 2.71
C GLN A 27 -15.06 11.94 1.94
N PRO A 28 -14.89 13.14 1.36
CA PRO A 28 -13.66 13.46 0.66
C PRO A 28 -12.49 13.25 1.63
N LEU A 29 -11.31 12.87 1.10
CA LEU A 29 -10.12 12.77 1.93
C LEU A 29 -9.90 14.09 2.71
N PRO A 30 -9.25 14.09 3.87
CA PRO A 30 -9.00 15.33 4.59
C PRO A 30 -8.31 16.37 3.73
N LEU A 31 -8.67 17.64 3.91
CA LEU A 31 -8.09 18.75 3.13
C LEU A 31 -6.57 18.75 3.18
N TRP A 32 -5.98 18.48 4.36
CA TRP A 32 -4.53 18.43 4.54
C TRP A 32 -3.86 17.42 3.61
N PHE A 33 -4.52 16.29 3.30
CA PHE A 33 -3.99 15.23 2.47
C PHE A 33 -4.15 15.56 0.98
N GLN A 34 -5.29 16.17 0.63
CA GLN A 34 -5.55 16.65 -0.72
C GLN A 34 -4.61 17.80 -1.11
N SER A 35 -4.26 18.65 -0.15
CA SER A 35 -3.37 19.81 -0.36
C SER A 35 -1.88 19.48 -0.26
N LEU A 36 -1.51 18.20 -0.17
CA LEU A 36 -0.09 17.81 -0.19
C LEU A 36 0.46 17.99 -1.60
N GLU A 37 1.57 18.71 -1.67
CA GLU A 37 2.36 18.94 -2.87
C GLU A 37 3.69 18.19 -2.78
N ALA A 38 4.25 17.84 -3.93
CA ALA A 38 5.56 17.21 -4.00
C ALA A 38 6.60 18.18 -3.40
N PRO A 39 7.63 17.68 -2.70
CA PRO A 39 8.68 18.54 -2.19
C PRO A 39 9.38 19.27 -3.35
N ASN A 40 9.71 20.54 -3.14
CA ASN A 40 10.32 21.39 -4.18
C ASN A 40 11.72 20.93 -4.63
N LYS A 41 12.35 20.01 -3.89
CA LYS A 41 13.68 19.46 -4.16
C LYS A 41 13.75 18.02 -3.68
N GLU A 42 14.50 17.19 -4.39
CA GLU A 42 14.87 15.86 -3.93
C GLU A 42 15.74 15.98 -2.67
N THR A 43 15.31 15.32 -1.59
CA THR A 43 16.06 15.27 -0.34
C THR A 43 17.02 14.08 -0.36
N GLN A 44 18.16 14.20 0.33
CA GLN A 44 19.00 13.03 0.58
C GLN A 44 18.31 12.11 1.60
N PHE A 45 18.35 10.81 1.35
CA PHE A 45 17.79 9.80 2.22
C PHE A 45 18.64 8.53 2.19
N GLU A 46 18.60 7.76 3.27
CA GLU A 46 19.13 6.41 3.32
C GLU A 46 18.01 5.41 2.97
N PRO A 47 18.23 4.45 2.05
CA PRO A 47 17.19 3.48 1.67
C PRO A 47 16.69 2.65 2.85
N TYR A 48 15.40 2.35 2.85
CA TYR A 48 14.75 1.50 3.85
C TYR A 48 13.49 0.85 3.28
N ILE A 49 12.98 -0.20 3.91
CA ILE A 49 11.66 -0.77 3.56
C ILE A 49 10.59 -0.11 4.42
N LEU A 50 9.59 0.51 3.80
CA LEU A 50 8.38 0.95 4.49
C LEU A 50 7.30 -0.14 4.38
N MET A 51 7.06 -0.86 5.46
CA MET A 51 6.01 -1.87 5.52
C MET A 51 4.71 -1.24 6.02
N LEU A 52 3.60 -1.48 5.32
CA LEU A 52 2.28 -1.09 5.78
C LEU A 52 1.58 -2.29 6.42
N MET A 53 0.88 -2.06 7.53
CA MET A 53 0.08 -3.08 8.22
C MET A 53 -1.30 -2.51 8.54
N GLY A 54 -2.34 -3.32 8.45
CA GLY A 54 -3.71 -2.85 8.67
C GLY A 54 -4.73 -3.74 7.97
N LEU A 55 -5.98 -3.70 8.44
CA LEU A 55 -7.07 -4.47 7.83
C LEU A 55 -7.32 -4.06 6.37
N PRO A 56 -7.90 -4.95 5.54
CA PRO A 56 -8.44 -4.54 4.25
C PRO A 56 -9.38 -3.34 4.42
N GLY A 57 -9.24 -2.30 3.59
CA GLY A 57 -10.01 -1.06 3.74
C GLY A 57 -9.47 -0.03 4.74
N ALA A 58 -8.36 -0.32 5.44
CA ALA A 58 -7.78 0.61 6.41
C ALA A 58 -7.23 1.92 5.79
N GLY A 59 -6.86 1.90 4.49
CA GLY A 59 -6.32 3.07 3.78
C GLY A 59 -4.85 2.95 3.35
N LYS A 60 -4.21 1.79 3.54
CA LYS A 60 -2.81 1.50 3.17
C LYS A 60 -2.47 1.93 1.74
N SER A 61 -3.26 1.46 0.77
CA SER A 61 -3.05 1.78 -0.65
C SER A 61 -3.13 3.26 -0.95
N THR A 62 -4.05 3.99 -0.33
CA THR A 62 -4.18 5.45 -0.49
C THR A 62 -2.92 6.17 0.00
N ILE A 63 -2.34 5.72 1.11
CA ILE A 63 -1.09 6.28 1.65
C ILE A 63 0.11 5.91 0.77
N ALA A 64 0.22 4.65 0.36
CA ALA A 64 1.30 4.17 -0.51
C ALA A 64 1.30 4.88 -1.87
N GLU A 65 0.11 5.07 -2.46
CA GLU A 65 -0.09 5.81 -3.70
C GLU A 65 0.37 7.26 -3.54
N LYS A 66 -0.07 7.95 -2.47
CA LYS A 66 0.29 9.34 -2.27
C LYS A 66 1.79 9.54 -2.03
N LEU A 67 2.44 8.67 -1.25
CA LEU A 67 3.90 8.74 -1.07
C LEU A 67 4.66 8.52 -2.38
N HIS A 68 4.24 7.53 -3.18
CA HIS A 68 4.85 7.26 -4.48
C HIS A 68 4.63 8.39 -5.49
N GLU A 69 3.44 9.01 -5.48
CA GLU A 69 3.10 10.16 -6.32
C GLU A 69 3.92 11.41 -5.95
N LEU A 70 4.06 11.69 -4.66
CA LEU A 70 4.75 12.89 -4.17
C LEU A 70 6.28 12.77 -4.27
N GLU A 71 6.84 11.58 -4.10
CA GLU A 71 8.30 11.35 -4.18
C GLU A 71 8.66 10.08 -4.99
N PRO A 72 8.42 10.05 -6.31
CA PRO A 72 8.68 8.89 -7.16
C PRO A 72 10.18 8.55 -7.32
N TRP A 73 11.07 9.50 -7.01
CA TRP A 73 12.52 9.29 -6.92
C TRP A 73 12.91 8.46 -5.69
N LYS A 74 12.16 8.59 -4.59
CA LYS A 74 12.45 7.92 -3.31
C LYS A 74 11.65 6.65 -3.13
N TYR A 75 10.35 6.67 -3.43
CA TYR A 75 9.45 5.56 -3.14
C TYR A 75 9.06 4.74 -4.37
N VAL A 76 9.02 3.42 -4.20
CA VAL A 76 8.43 2.50 -5.17
C VAL A 76 7.32 1.71 -4.49
N ARG A 77 6.07 1.90 -4.93
CA ARG A 77 4.95 1.13 -4.40
C ARG A 77 5.01 -0.32 -4.88
N VAL A 78 4.98 -1.25 -3.93
CA VAL A 78 4.93 -2.70 -4.16
C VAL A 78 3.55 -3.22 -3.75
N ASN A 79 2.64 -3.37 -4.71
CA ASN A 79 1.27 -3.81 -4.47
C ASN A 79 1.05 -5.27 -4.93
N GLN A 80 0.56 -6.14 -4.04
CA GLN A 80 0.27 -7.52 -4.38
C GLN A 80 -0.96 -7.68 -5.29
N ASP A 81 -1.99 -6.83 -5.18
CA ASP A 81 -3.19 -6.99 -6.01
C ASP A 81 -2.87 -6.87 -7.50
N THR A 82 -1.82 -6.12 -7.85
CA THR A 82 -1.29 -6.02 -9.22
C THR A 82 -0.28 -7.12 -9.56
N LEU A 83 0.54 -7.55 -8.60
CA LEU A 83 1.66 -8.49 -8.80
C LEU A 83 1.31 -9.98 -8.57
N LYS A 84 0.09 -10.26 -8.11
CA LYS A 84 -0.55 -11.58 -7.89
C LYS A 84 0.09 -12.46 -6.80
N ASN A 85 1.42 -12.52 -6.68
CA ASN A 85 2.10 -13.38 -5.70
C ASN A 85 3.24 -12.67 -4.94
N ARG A 86 3.64 -13.27 -3.80
CA ARG A 86 4.65 -12.73 -2.88
C ARG A 86 6.04 -12.61 -3.51
N GLU A 87 6.42 -13.56 -4.36
CA GLU A 87 7.73 -13.57 -5.02
C GLU A 87 7.89 -12.39 -5.98
N ALA A 88 6.83 -12.05 -6.71
CA ALA A 88 6.79 -10.87 -7.55
C ALA A 88 6.95 -9.58 -6.72
N CYS A 89 6.30 -9.49 -5.55
CA CYS A 89 6.50 -8.37 -4.62
C CYS A 89 7.96 -8.27 -4.16
N LEU A 90 8.58 -9.39 -3.76
CA LEU A 90 9.99 -9.42 -3.34
C LEU A 90 10.93 -9.01 -4.47
N LYS A 91 10.64 -9.43 -5.72
CA LYS A 91 11.43 -9.04 -6.89
C LYS A 91 11.38 -7.54 -7.15
N VAL A 92 10.19 -6.93 -7.07
CA VAL A 92 10.05 -5.47 -7.23
C VAL A 92 10.71 -4.72 -6.08
N ALA A 93 10.54 -5.19 -4.83
CA ALA A 93 11.20 -4.58 -3.67
C ALA A 93 12.73 -4.66 -3.78
N LYS A 94 13.27 -5.81 -4.19
CA LYS A 94 14.70 -6.01 -4.43
C LYS A 94 15.23 -5.05 -5.51
N LYS A 95 14.48 -4.88 -6.60
CA LYS A 95 14.83 -3.94 -7.67
C LYS A 95 14.88 -2.50 -7.15
N ALA A 96 13.85 -2.07 -6.41
CA ALA A 96 13.81 -0.73 -5.82
C ALA A 96 15.02 -0.46 -4.90
N LEU A 97 15.36 -1.42 -4.03
CA LEU A 97 16.53 -1.29 -3.16
C LEU A 97 17.85 -1.22 -3.94
N SER A 98 18.00 -2.01 -5.01
CA SER A 98 19.20 -1.92 -5.88
C SER A 98 19.33 -0.59 -6.63
N GLU A 99 18.25 0.16 -6.75
CA GLU A 99 18.21 1.52 -7.32
C GLU A 99 18.32 2.60 -6.23
N ASN A 100 18.70 2.24 -4.99
CA ASN A 100 18.74 3.12 -3.81
C ASN A 100 17.39 3.81 -3.51
N LYS A 101 16.28 3.09 -3.73
CA LYS A 101 14.92 3.56 -3.41
C LYS A 101 14.33 2.80 -2.23
N CYS A 102 13.30 3.39 -1.62
CA CYS A 102 12.53 2.82 -0.53
C CYS A 102 11.28 2.09 -1.06
N PRO A 103 11.23 0.74 -1.06
CA PRO A 103 10.01 0.04 -1.41
C PRO A 103 8.94 0.21 -0.32
N ILE A 104 7.73 0.59 -0.73
CA ILE A 104 6.54 0.63 0.12
C ILE A 104 5.77 -0.69 -0.07
N ILE A 105 5.71 -1.52 0.97
CA ILE A 105 5.02 -2.81 0.89
C ILE A 105 3.55 -2.62 1.28
N ASP A 106 2.69 -2.47 0.27
CA ASP A 106 1.25 -2.24 0.39
C ASP A 106 0.50 -3.57 0.49
N ARG A 107 0.57 -4.23 1.65
CA ARG A 107 -0.20 -5.45 1.96
C ARG A 107 -0.77 -5.36 3.38
N CYS A 108 -1.67 -6.25 3.77
CA CYS A 108 -2.24 -6.21 5.12
C CYS A 108 -1.27 -6.64 6.22
N HIS A 109 -0.28 -7.50 5.90
CA HIS A 109 0.83 -7.92 6.77
C HIS A 109 0.44 -8.35 8.20
N VAL A 110 -0.74 -8.95 8.38
CA VAL A 110 -1.27 -9.26 9.71
C VAL A 110 -0.53 -10.39 10.41
N GLN A 111 0.04 -11.36 9.69
CA GLN A 111 0.83 -12.47 10.25
C GLN A 111 2.33 -12.28 10.01
N PHE A 112 3.15 -12.76 10.95
CA PHE A 112 4.61 -12.78 10.87
C PHE A 112 5.13 -13.51 9.62
N ILE A 113 4.54 -14.65 9.27
CA ILE A 113 4.96 -15.44 8.09
C ILE A 113 4.87 -14.64 6.78
N ASN A 114 4.01 -13.62 6.74
CA ASN A 114 3.86 -12.73 5.58
C ASN A 114 4.82 -11.54 5.62
N ARG A 115 5.37 -11.19 6.77
CA ARG A 115 6.34 -10.10 6.98
C ARG A 115 7.78 -10.59 6.87
N LYS A 116 8.08 -11.77 7.42
CA LYS A 116 9.42 -12.38 7.49
C LYS A 116 10.26 -12.25 6.21
N PRO A 117 9.75 -12.58 5.01
CA PRO A 117 10.56 -12.49 3.79
C PRO A 117 11.03 -11.07 3.45
N PHE A 118 10.32 -10.03 3.89
CA PHE A 118 10.74 -8.64 3.69
C PHE A 118 11.79 -8.21 4.72
N TYR A 119 11.76 -8.74 5.94
CA TYR A 119 12.84 -8.54 6.92
C TYR A 119 14.13 -9.20 6.44
N GLU A 120 14.05 -10.43 5.91
CA GLU A 120 15.20 -11.12 5.32
C GLU A 120 15.76 -10.36 4.10
N LEU A 121 14.88 -9.79 3.27
CA LEU A 121 15.31 -8.94 2.16
C LEU A 121 16.04 -7.68 2.66
N ALA A 122 15.47 -6.97 3.65
CA ALA A 122 16.09 -5.78 4.23
C ALA A 122 17.47 -6.08 4.82
N GLU A 123 17.60 -7.21 5.53
CA GLU A 123 18.87 -7.70 6.07
C GLU A 123 19.90 -7.96 4.97
N SER A 124 19.50 -8.61 3.86
CA SER A 124 20.42 -8.85 2.74
C SER A 124 20.96 -7.57 2.07
N PHE A 125 20.21 -6.47 2.17
CA PHE A 125 20.60 -5.14 1.69
C PHE A 125 21.21 -4.25 2.79
N HIS A 126 21.28 -4.73 4.03
CA HIS A 126 21.73 -3.95 5.20
C HIS A 126 20.95 -2.65 5.41
N VAL A 127 19.65 -2.66 5.09
CA VAL A 127 18.75 -1.51 5.26
C VAL A 127 17.76 -1.76 6.41
N PRO A 128 17.30 -0.71 7.10
CA PRO A 128 16.29 -0.87 8.14
C PRO A 128 14.90 -1.12 7.56
N VAL A 129 14.00 -1.62 8.41
CA VAL A 129 12.56 -1.69 8.14
C VAL A 129 11.80 -0.79 9.08
N ASP A 130 10.90 0.00 8.51
CA ASP A 130 9.96 0.83 9.23
C ASP A 130 8.54 0.29 9.03
N LEU A 131 7.71 0.37 10.07
CA LEU A 131 6.36 -0.14 10.03
C LEU A 131 5.35 0.96 10.32
N LEU A 132 4.40 1.15 9.40
CA LEU A 132 3.22 1.99 9.61
C LEU A 132 1.99 1.09 9.79
N ILE A 133 1.48 1.03 11.01
CA ILE A 133 0.26 0.33 11.38
C ILE A 133 -0.92 1.29 11.26
N ILE A 134 -1.91 0.91 10.45
CA ILE A 134 -3.18 1.61 10.30
C ILE A 134 -4.28 0.80 11.00
N ASP A 135 -4.48 1.12 12.28
CA ASP A 135 -5.46 0.49 13.16
C ASP A 135 -6.83 1.16 13.00
N ALA A 136 -7.36 1.09 11.79
CA ALA A 136 -8.67 1.63 11.47
C ALA A 136 -9.79 0.72 12.04
N PRO A 137 -10.89 1.29 12.56
CA PRO A 137 -12.00 0.51 13.10
C PRO A 137 -12.53 -0.52 12.08
N TYR A 138 -12.87 -1.71 12.57
CA TYR A 138 -13.42 -2.80 11.75
C TYR A 138 -14.61 -2.33 10.90
N SER A 139 -15.55 -1.58 11.50
CA SER A 139 -16.75 -1.07 10.82
C SER A 139 -16.40 -0.16 9.63
N ALA A 140 -15.44 0.75 9.82
CA ALA A 140 -14.97 1.64 8.77
C ALA A 140 -14.26 0.86 7.64
N CYS A 141 -13.44 -0.12 8.00
CA CYS A 141 -12.78 -1.01 7.03
C CYS A 141 -13.79 -1.79 6.19
N LEU A 142 -14.82 -2.35 6.83
CA LEU A 142 -15.88 -3.11 6.19
C LEU A 142 -16.73 -2.26 5.25
N GLU A 143 -17.15 -1.07 5.71
CA GLU A 143 -17.90 -0.12 4.90
C GLU A 143 -17.12 0.27 3.64
N ARG A 144 -15.82 0.57 3.80
CA ARG A 144 -14.93 0.88 2.67
C ARG A 144 -14.76 -0.29 1.71
N CYS A 145 -14.60 -1.52 2.20
CA CYS A 145 -14.45 -2.70 1.35
C CYS A 145 -15.73 -3.03 0.57
N ARG A 146 -16.90 -3.01 1.22
CA ARG A 146 -18.20 -3.27 0.55
C ARG A 146 -18.50 -2.29 -0.58
N ARG A 147 -17.99 -1.07 -0.49
CA ARG A 147 -18.19 -0.03 -1.51
C ARG A 147 -17.19 -0.12 -2.68
N ARG A 148 -16.10 -0.88 -2.55
CA ARG A 148 -15.16 -1.10 -3.66
C ARG A 148 -15.78 -2.08 -4.65
N GLN A 149 -16.38 -1.56 -5.72
CA GLN A 149 -17.03 -2.38 -6.74
C GLN A 149 -16.05 -3.10 -7.69
N ASN A 150 -14.76 -2.72 -7.69
CA ASN A 150 -13.75 -3.21 -8.66
C ASN A 150 -12.47 -3.70 -7.97
N HIS A 151 -12.55 -4.49 -6.90
CA HIS A 151 -11.35 -5.12 -6.33
C HIS A 151 -11.15 -6.51 -6.96
N PRO A 152 -10.01 -6.81 -7.60
CA PRO A 152 -9.77 -8.09 -8.28
C PRO A 152 -9.78 -9.30 -7.31
N THR A 153 -9.52 -9.07 -6.02
CA THR A 153 -9.30 -10.13 -5.03
C THR A 153 -10.38 -10.21 -3.93
N LEU A 154 -11.35 -9.29 -3.90
CA LEU A 154 -12.31 -9.20 -2.80
C LEU A 154 -13.70 -8.75 -3.29
N SER A 155 -14.64 -9.68 -3.34
CA SER A 155 -16.03 -9.33 -3.62
C SER A 155 -16.62 -8.55 -2.42
N PRO A 156 -17.59 -7.64 -2.65
CA PRO A 156 -18.32 -6.99 -1.56
C PRO A 156 -18.98 -7.97 -0.58
N ASP A 157 -19.38 -9.14 -1.06
CA ASP A 157 -20.05 -10.18 -0.28
C ASP A 157 -19.08 -10.90 0.67
N ASP A 158 -17.83 -11.12 0.23
CA ASP A 158 -16.78 -11.76 1.03
C ASP A 158 -16.08 -10.81 2.01
N ALA A 159 -16.27 -9.49 1.85
CA ALA A 159 -15.54 -8.47 2.59
C ALA A 159 -15.62 -8.64 4.11
N GLY A 160 -16.80 -8.99 4.64
CA GLY A 160 -16.99 -9.23 6.06
C GLY A 160 -16.13 -10.38 6.58
N TRP A 161 -16.25 -11.54 5.95
CA TRP A 161 -15.51 -12.74 6.33
C TRP A 161 -14.00 -12.53 6.22
N VAL A 162 -13.53 -11.91 5.14
CA VAL A 162 -12.10 -11.65 4.95
C VAL A 162 -11.56 -10.73 6.02
N ILE A 163 -12.21 -9.59 6.30
CA ILE A 163 -11.72 -8.67 7.33
C ILE A 163 -11.72 -9.34 8.71
N THR A 164 -12.77 -10.10 9.05
CA THR A 164 -12.79 -10.88 10.30
C THR A 164 -11.63 -11.87 10.37
N LYS A 165 -11.31 -12.56 9.26
CA LYS A 165 -10.16 -13.46 9.19
C LYS A 165 -8.85 -12.70 9.44
N PHE A 166 -8.61 -11.60 8.73
CA PHE A 166 -7.41 -10.77 8.91
C PHE A 166 -7.28 -10.23 10.34
N GLN A 167 -8.40 -9.92 11.00
CA GLN A 167 -8.39 -9.48 12.40
C GLN A 167 -8.03 -10.62 13.36
N LYS A 168 -8.52 -11.84 13.13
CA LYS A 168 -8.16 -13.03 13.92
C LYS A 168 -6.70 -13.43 13.73
N ASP A 169 -6.22 -13.31 12.50
CA ASP A 169 -4.85 -13.62 12.08
C ASP A 169 -3.85 -12.51 12.47
N TRP A 170 -4.27 -11.50 13.23
CA TRP A 170 -3.44 -10.36 13.60
C TRP A 170 -2.41 -10.74 14.67
N GLU A 171 -1.16 -10.75 14.25
CA GLU A 171 0.03 -10.94 15.09
C GLU A 171 0.78 -9.62 15.17
N MET A 172 0.82 -9.04 16.38
CA MET A 172 1.57 -7.80 16.60
C MET A 172 3.04 -7.99 16.23
N PRO A 173 3.66 -6.99 15.59
CA PRO A 173 5.10 -6.99 15.36
C PRO A 173 5.85 -7.08 16.69
N VAL A 174 6.65 -8.12 16.86
CA VAL A 174 7.43 -8.36 18.10
C VAL A 174 8.91 -8.03 17.91
N GLY A 175 9.65 -7.88 19.02
CA GLY A 175 11.02 -7.33 19.02
C GLY A 175 12.07 -8.09 18.20
N ASN A 176 11.82 -9.34 17.82
CA ASN A 176 12.71 -10.12 16.94
C ASN A 176 12.57 -9.76 15.45
N GLU A 177 11.60 -8.91 15.07
CA GLU A 177 11.32 -8.54 13.69
C GLU A 177 12.28 -7.47 13.12
N LYS A 178 13.36 -7.12 13.85
CA LYS A 178 14.42 -6.16 13.43
C LYS A 178 13.87 -4.84 12.86
N ILE A 179 12.80 -4.35 13.47
CA ILE A 179 12.12 -3.12 13.05
C ILE A 179 12.85 -1.92 13.68
N ARG A 180 13.19 -0.91 12.87
CA ARG A 180 13.80 0.33 13.34
C ARG A 180 12.78 1.21 14.08
N GLN A 181 11.59 1.36 13.50
CA GLN A 181 10.53 2.19 14.06
C GLN A 181 9.14 1.68 13.68
N ILE A 182 8.20 1.87 14.61
CA ILE A 182 6.79 1.52 14.44
C ILE A 182 5.98 2.78 14.72
N TRP A 183 5.09 3.13 13.81
CA TRP A 183 4.06 4.14 14.03
C TRP A 183 2.69 3.52 13.90
N THR A 184 1.77 3.94 14.76
CA THR A 184 0.37 3.49 14.74
C THR A 184 -0.55 4.69 14.63
N ILE A 185 -1.38 4.68 13.59
CA ILE A 185 -2.44 5.66 13.35
C ILE A 185 -3.80 4.97 13.29
N SER A 186 -4.86 5.67 13.70
CA SER A 186 -6.24 5.15 13.61
C SER A 186 -6.86 5.31 12.22
N GLY A 187 -6.15 5.98 11.30
CA GLY A 187 -6.60 6.23 9.93
C GLY A 187 -6.08 7.56 9.39
N ILE A 188 -6.54 7.94 8.20
CA ILE A 188 -6.14 9.20 7.56
C ILE A 188 -6.63 10.44 8.32
N ASP A 189 -7.68 10.29 9.14
CA ASP A 189 -8.24 11.35 9.96
C ASP A 189 -7.53 11.47 11.33
N ASP A 190 -6.52 10.63 11.61
CA ASP A 190 -5.77 10.69 12.86
C ASP A 190 -5.04 12.06 12.96
N PRO A 191 -5.25 12.83 14.04
CA PRO A 191 -4.71 14.18 14.16
C PRO A 191 -3.18 14.22 14.17
N ARG A 192 -2.51 13.10 14.47
CA ARG A 192 -1.04 12.98 14.47
C ARG A 192 -0.49 12.65 13.08
N PHE A 193 -1.35 12.20 12.17
CA PHE A 193 -0.90 11.69 10.89
C PHE A 193 -0.35 12.77 9.94
N PRO A 194 -0.84 14.01 9.90
CA PRO A 194 -0.24 15.05 9.07
C PRO A 194 1.26 15.23 9.36
N ASP A 195 1.65 15.30 10.63
CA ASP A 195 3.04 15.50 11.01
C ASP A 195 3.90 14.25 10.78
N LEU A 196 3.33 13.06 11.01
CA LEU A 196 3.99 11.81 10.67
C LEU A 196 4.21 11.66 9.16
N PHE A 197 3.19 11.95 8.35
CA PHE A 197 3.25 11.84 6.90
C PHE A 197 4.30 12.78 6.31
N ARG A 198 4.41 14.01 6.84
CA ARG A 198 5.48 14.95 6.46
C ARG A 198 6.89 14.47 6.78
N ARG A 199 7.08 13.54 7.73
CA ARG A 199 8.39 12.90 7.99
C ARG A 199 8.68 11.75 7.02
N LEU A 200 7.64 11.24 6.35
CA LEU A 200 7.78 10.24 5.30
C LEU A 200 8.09 10.92 3.95
N LEU A 201 7.65 12.16 3.72
CA LEU A 201 8.20 13.03 2.67
C LEU A 201 9.63 13.45 3.06
#